data_AF-A0A7C4SKF7-F1
#
_entry.id   AF-A0A7C4SKF7-F1
#
_cell.length_a   1.000
_cell.length_b   1.000
_cell.length_c   1.000
_cell.angle_alpha   90.00
_cell.angle_beta   90.00
_cell.angle_gamma   90.00
#
_symmetry.space_group_name_H-M   'P 1'
#
loop_
_entity.id
_entity.type
_entity.pdbx_description
1 polymer ?
#
loop_
_entity_poly.entity_id
_entity_poly.type
_entity_poly.pdbx_seq_one_letter_code
_entity_poly.pdbx_strand_id
1 'polypeptide(L)'
;MLSKAGYSPEAIILELLASGEFIEVFRQVCKLGLIGQLPLHSRTSQYGQLSRIQRLIDLIEKPMMLSLEEIRSGRFSTELILEQKSGYVKFRKLMEEVANHPLRQAEIAVKNKVKIPYEIL
;
A
#
# COMPACT_ATOMS: atom_id res chain seq x y z
N MET A 1 11.77 0.61 -6.76
CA MET A 1 11.47 0.65 -8.21
C MET A 1 11.57 2.08 -8.75
N LEU A 2 10.81 3.05 -8.21
CA LEU A 2 10.93 4.46 -8.60
C LEU A 2 12.23 5.13 -8.13
N SER A 3 12.66 4.91 -6.89
CA SER A 3 13.95 5.43 -6.41
C SER A 3 15.15 4.89 -7.23
N LYS A 4 15.09 3.61 -7.62
CA LYS A 4 16.10 3.00 -8.53
C LYS A 4 16.05 3.58 -9.95
N ALA A 5 14.93 4.16 -10.35
CA ALA A 5 14.77 4.84 -11.63
C ALA A 5 15.12 6.34 -11.58
N GLY A 6 15.63 6.84 -10.44
CA GLY A 6 16.14 8.21 -10.30
C GLY A 6 15.15 9.23 -9.74
N TYR A 7 13.93 8.83 -9.37
CA TYR A 7 12.98 9.73 -8.71
C TYR A 7 13.39 10.02 -7.26
N SER A 8 13.26 11.28 -6.82
CA SER A 8 13.56 11.64 -5.44
C SER A 8 12.56 10.97 -4.48
N PRO A 9 13.00 10.57 -3.26
CA PRO A 9 12.09 10.02 -2.27
C PRO A 9 10.90 10.93 -1.97
N GLU A 10 11.09 12.25 -1.92
CA GLU A 10 10.02 13.22 -1.68
C GLU A 10 8.98 13.25 -2.80
N ALA A 11 9.39 13.16 -4.07
CA ALA A 11 8.46 13.10 -5.20
C ALA A 11 7.65 11.81 -5.17
N ILE A 12 8.29 10.68 -4.84
CA ILE A 12 7.62 9.38 -4.70
C ILE A 12 6.57 9.43 -3.60
N ILE A 13 6.92 9.96 -2.43
CA ILE A 13 5.99 10.07 -1.30
C ILE A 13 4.86 11.06 -1.60
N LEU A 14 5.16 12.20 -2.23
CA LEU A 14 4.13 13.17 -2.59
C LEU A 14 3.09 12.57 -3.53
N GLU A 15 3.54 11.94 -4.62
CA GLU A 15 2.67 11.32 -5.61
C GLU A 15 1.87 10.15 -5.04
N LEU A 16 2.56 9.22 -4.35
CA LEU A 16 1.94 7.95 -3.97
C LEU A 16 1.19 7.98 -2.64
N LEU A 17 1.38 8.99 -1.79
CA LEU A 17 0.81 8.99 -0.43
C LEU A 17 0.32 10.37 0.00
N ALA A 18 1.16 11.41 -0.08
CA ALA A 18 0.92 12.67 0.60
C ALA A 18 0.04 13.67 -0.16
N SER A 19 -0.22 13.46 -1.45
CA SER A 19 -1.13 14.31 -2.25
C SER A 19 -2.59 14.26 -1.80
N GLY A 20 -2.99 13.17 -1.13
CA GLY A 20 -4.40 12.89 -0.81
C GLY A 20 -5.19 12.27 -1.96
N GLU A 21 -4.59 12.06 -3.13
CA GLU A 21 -5.28 11.47 -4.29
C GLU A 21 -5.82 10.07 -3.97
N PHE A 22 -5.00 9.21 -3.36
CA PHE A 22 -5.45 7.88 -2.93
C PHE A 22 -6.65 7.95 -1.98
N ILE A 23 -6.67 8.90 -1.05
CA ILE A 23 -7.76 9.06 -0.09
C ILE A 23 -9.05 9.41 -0.83
N GLU A 24 -8.99 10.31 -1.82
CA GLU A 24 -10.15 10.66 -2.63
C GLU A 24 -10.63 9.51 -3.52
N VAL A 25 -9.71 8.81 -4.18
CA VAL A 25 -10.05 7.63 -4.98
C VAL A 25 -10.77 6.59 -4.13
N PHE A 26 -10.24 6.23 -2.96
CA PHE A 26 -10.88 5.26 -2.07
C PHE A 26 -12.24 5.73 -1.56
N ARG A 27 -12.40 7.01 -1.25
CA ARG A 27 -13.71 7.58 -0.89
C ARG A 27 -14.73 7.40 -2.01
N GLN A 28 -14.34 7.63 -3.26
CA GLN A 28 -15.23 7.44 -4.40
C GLN A 28 -15.49 5.95 -4.68
N VAL A 29 -14.51 5.07 -4.45
CA VAL A 29 -14.73 3.61 -4.49
C VAL A 29 -15.77 3.18 -3.47
N CYS A 30 -15.74 3.72 -2.23
CA CYS A 30 -16.76 3.41 -1.24
C CYS A 30 -18.16 3.91 -1.62
N LYS A 31 -18.25 5.06 -2.30
CA LYS A 31 -19.53 5.67 -2.71
C LYS A 31 -20.12 5.05 -3.98
N LEU A 32 -19.28 4.74 -4.96
CA LEU A 32 -19.68 4.41 -6.34
C LEU A 32 -19.23 3.02 -6.79
N GLY A 33 -18.42 2.33 -5.99
CA GLY A 33 -17.75 1.09 -6.35
C GLY A 33 -16.49 1.30 -7.21
N LEU A 34 -15.70 0.23 -7.36
CA LEU A 34 -14.43 0.22 -8.09
C LEU A 34 -14.57 0.67 -9.55
N ILE A 35 -15.67 0.29 -10.21
CA ILE A 35 -15.93 0.61 -11.60
C ILE A 35 -16.69 1.95 -11.73
N GLY A 36 -17.63 2.23 -10.83
CA GLY A 36 -18.46 3.44 -10.89
C GLY A 36 -17.70 4.74 -10.64
N GLN A 37 -16.53 4.68 -10.00
CA GLN A 37 -15.65 5.84 -9.83
C GLN A 37 -14.80 6.17 -11.07
N LEU A 38 -14.60 5.23 -12.01
CA LEU A 38 -13.73 5.43 -13.17
C LEU A 38 -14.07 6.67 -14.03
N PRO A 39 -15.36 7.02 -14.25
CA PRO A 39 -15.71 8.24 -15.00
C PRO A 39 -15.21 9.55 -14.38
N LEU A 40 -14.83 9.55 -13.09
CA LEU A 40 -14.25 10.72 -12.41
C LEU A 40 -12.79 11.00 -12.81
N HIS A 41 -12.15 10.06 -13.51
CA HIS A 41 -10.76 10.17 -13.97
C HIS A 41 -10.66 10.71 -15.40
N SER A 42 -9.47 11.19 -15.78
CA SER A 42 -9.18 11.51 -17.19
C SER A 42 -9.22 10.25 -18.07
N ARG A 43 -9.44 10.43 -19.38
CA ARG A 43 -9.44 9.31 -20.34
C ARG A 43 -8.11 8.54 -20.35
N THR A 44 -7.00 9.24 -20.19
CA THR A 44 -5.66 8.63 -20.09
C THR A 44 -5.56 7.73 -18.86
N SER A 45 -6.05 8.19 -17.70
CA SER A 45 -6.05 7.41 -16.46
C SER A 45 -7.00 6.20 -16.56
N GLN A 46 -8.22 6.38 -17.09
CA GLN A 46 -9.18 5.29 -17.31
C GLN A 46 -8.56 4.18 -18.19
N TYR A 47 -8.02 4.54 -19.36
CA TYR A 47 -7.37 3.58 -20.24
C TYR A 47 -6.20 2.90 -19.55
N GLY A 48 -5.41 3.67 -18.79
CA GLY A 48 -4.26 3.16 -18.08
C GLY A 48 -4.59 2.22 -16.91
N GLN A 49 -5.72 2.43 -16.22
CA GLN A 49 -6.19 1.49 -15.21
C GLN A 49 -6.69 0.22 -15.88
N LEU A 50 -7.61 0.32 -16.84
CA LEU A 50 -8.26 -0.82 -17.47
C LEU A 50 -7.29 -1.73 -18.24
N SER A 51 -6.32 -1.16 -18.95
CA SER A 51 -5.39 -1.96 -19.77
C SER A 51 -4.22 -2.56 -18.96
N ARG A 52 -3.98 -2.10 -17.72
CA ARG A 52 -2.80 -2.52 -16.92
C ARG A 52 -3.20 -3.33 -15.67
N ILE A 53 -4.44 -3.21 -15.19
CA ILE A 53 -4.88 -3.81 -13.92
C ILE A 53 -4.66 -5.33 -13.87
N GLN A 54 -4.83 -6.02 -14.99
CA GLN A 54 -4.64 -7.47 -15.06
C GLN A 54 -3.21 -7.89 -14.64
N ARG A 55 -2.19 -7.09 -14.98
CA ARG A 55 -0.80 -7.36 -14.59
C ARG A 55 -0.61 -7.39 -13.09
N LEU A 56 -1.39 -6.58 -12.35
CA LEU A 56 -1.34 -6.56 -10.89
C LEU A 56 -2.11 -7.75 -10.31
N ILE A 57 -3.28 -8.05 -10.86
CA ILE A 57 -4.11 -9.19 -10.43
C ILE A 57 -3.31 -10.49 -10.54
N ASP A 58 -2.67 -10.74 -11.69
CA ASP A 58 -1.87 -11.94 -11.93
C ASP A 58 -0.71 -12.08 -10.94
N LEU A 59 -0.14 -10.96 -10.48
CA LEU A 59 0.96 -10.95 -9.52
C LEU A 59 0.51 -11.22 -8.08
N ILE A 60 -0.71 -10.83 -7.69
CA ILE A 60 -1.18 -10.91 -6.30
C ILE A 60 -2.07 -12.13 -6.02
N GLU A 61 -2.72 -12.70 -7.04
CA GLU A 61 -3.71 -13.77 -6.85
C GLU A 61 -3.11 -15.00 -6.14
N LYS A 62 -1.99 -15.53 -6.65
CA LYS A 62 -1.35 -16.71 -6.07
C LYS A 62 -0.87 -16.48 -4.63
N PRO A 63 -0.13 -15.40 -4.29
CA PRO A 63 0.20 -15.07 -2.91
C PRO A 63 -1.03 -14.96 -2.00
N MET A 64 -2.10 -14.30 -2.46
CA MET A 64 -3.34 -14.17 -1.68
C MET A 64 -3.99 -15.53 -1.38
N MET A 65 -4.02 -16.43 -2.37
CA MET A 65 -4.56 -17.78 -2.20
C MET A 65 -3.73 -18.61 -1.21
N LEU A 66 -2.41 -18.49 -1.22
CA LEU A 66 -1.53 -19.14 -0.24
C LEU A 66 -1.81 -18.61 1.18
N SER A 67 -1.91 -17.29 1.36
CA SER A 67 -2.25 -16.70 2.66
C SER A 67 -3.62 -17.17 3.15
N LEU A 68 -4.61 -17.28 2.26
CA LEU A 68 -5.92 -17.83 2.61
C LEU A 68 -5.84 -19.29 3.07
N GLU A 69 -5.01 -20.11 2.44
CA GLU A 69 -4.78 -21.51 2.84
C GLU A 69 -4.12 -21.59 4.22
N GLU A 70 -3.12 -20.75 4.49
CA GLU A 70 -2.43 -20.68 5.79
C GLU A 70 -3.36 -20.24 6.92
N ILE A 71 -4.30 -19.34 6.63
CA ILE A 71 -5.36 -18.93 7.56
C ILE A 71 -6.34 -20.08 7.80
N ARG A 72 -6.89 -20.69 6.74
CA ARG A 72 -7.90 -21.76 6.86
C ARG A 72 -7.37 -23.02 7.53
N SER A 73 -6.10 -23.35 7.29
CA SER A 73 -5.44 -24.51 7.90
C SER A 73 -4.99 -24.25 9.35
N GLY A 74 -5.09 -23.02 9.86
CA GLY A 74 -4.61 -22.64 11.20
C GLY A 74 -3.08 -22.53 11.32
N ARG A 75 -2.34 -22.64 10.22
CA ARG A 75 -0.87 -22.48 10.21
C ARG A 75 -0.46 -21.09 10.67
N PHE A 76 -1.12 -20.04 10.17
CA PHE A 76 -0.84 -18.66 10.58
C PHE A 76 -1.12 -18.45 12.08
N SER A 77 -2.24 -18.96 12.58
CA SER A 77 -2.57 -18.88 14.01
C SER A 77 -1.53 -19.59 14.89
N THR A 78 -1.06 -20.75 14.45
CA THR A 78 -0.01 -21.51 15.14
C THR A 78 1.32 -20.74 15.13
N GLU A 79 1.73 -20.20 13.99
CA GLU A 79 2.90 -19.34 13.87
C GLU A 79 2.82 -18.15 14.84
N LEU A 80 1.68 -17.47 14.88
CA LEU A 80 1.49 -16.30 15.75
C LEU A 80 1.59 -16.66 17.23
N ILE A 81 1.00 -17.78 17.66
CA ILE A 81 1.11 -18.24 19.06
C ILE A 81 2.56 -18.58 19.42
N LEU A 82 3.30 -19.23 18.52
CA LEU A 82 4.72 -19.53 18.74
C LEU A 82 5.55 -18.24 18.84
N GLU A 83 5.23 -17.25 18.01
CA GLU A 83 5.89 -15.95 18.07
C GLU A 83 5.55 -15.18 19.35
N GLN A 84 4.32 -15.28 19.85
CA GLN A 84 3.96 -14.74 21.17
C GLN A 84 4.77 -15.39 22.29
N LYS A 85 4.90 -16.73 22.25
CA LYS A 85 5.68 -17.50 23.24
C LYS A 85 7.17 -17.23 23.17
N SER A 86 7.70 -16.94 21.97
CA SER A 86 9.10 -16.51 21.78
C SER A 86 9.34 -15.08 22.26
N GLY A 87 8.29 -14.36 22.64
CA GLY A 87 8.35 -12.97 23.04
C GLY A 87 8.60 -12.04 21.86
N TYR A 88 8.02 -12.31 20.68
CA TYR A 88 8.02 -11.44 19.49
C TYR A 88 9.40 -11.15 18.86
N VAL A 89 10.31 -12.13 18.84
CA VAL A 89 11.66 -11.97 18.27
C VAL A 89 11.62 -11.67 16.76
N LYS A 90 10.88 -12.47 15.98
CA LYS A 90 10.75 -12.29 14.52
C LYS A 90 10.02 -10.98 14.22
N PHE A 91 8.94 -10.67 14.94
CA PHE A 91 8.17 -9.45 14.75
C PHE A 91 9.01 -8.19 14.99
N ARG A 92 9.81 -8.16 16.07
CA ARG A 92 10.73 -7.03 16.32
C ARG A 92 11.73 -6.85 15.18
N LYS A 93 12.31 -7.93 14.66
CA LYS A 93 13.23 -7.88 13.53
C LYS A 93 12.55 -7.30 12.28
N LEU A 94 11.34 -7.75 11.96
CA LEU A 94 10.56 -7.21 10.82
C LEU A 94 10.27 -5.71 11.01
N MET A 95 9.92 -5.28 12.22
CA MET A 95 9.69 -3.86 12.53
C MET A 95 10.97 -3.02 12.41
N GLU A 96 12.12 -3.55 12.82
CA GLU A 96 13.41 -2.89 12.67
C GLU A 96 13.81 -2.73 11.19
N GLU A 97 13.60 -3.76 10.37
CA GLU A 97 13.85 -3.73 8.93
C GLU A 97 13.01 -2.63 8.24
N VAL A 98 11.73 -2.53 8.58
CA VAL A 98 10.84 -1.48 8.03
C VAL A 98 11.18 -0.11 8.60
N ALA A 99 11.55 -0.01 9.88
CA ALA A 99 11.91 1.25 10.52
C ALA A 99 13.13 1.92 9.87
N ASN A 100 14.08 1.12 9.38
CA ASN A 100 15.29 1.59 8.72
C ASN A 100 15.11 1.84 7.21
N HIS A 101 13.90 1.64 6.67
CA HIS A 101 13.65 1.83 5.25
C HIS A 101 13.71 3.33 4.85
N PRO A 102 14.41 3.70 3.77
CA PRO A 102 14.56 5.10 3.34
C PRO A 102 13.25 5.86 3.14
N LEU A 103 12.16 5.16 2.80
CA LEU A 103 10.83 5.76 2.67
C LEU A 103 10.37 6.43 3.96
N ARG A 104 10.71 5.91 5.15
CA ARG A 104 10.30 6.51 6.42
C ARG A 104 10.86 7.93 6.59
N GLN A 105 12.13 8.14 6.23
CA GLN A 105 12.74 9.48 6.31
C GLN A 105 12.12 10.43 5.29
N ALA A 106 11.82 9.94 4.09
CA ALA A 106 11.12 10.71 3.06
C ALA A 106 9.70 11.11 3.50
N GLU A 107 8.95 10.21 4.15
CA GLU A 107 7.64 10.51 4.72
C GLU A 107 7.70 11.64 5.75
N ILE A 108 8.66 11.60 6.68
CA ILE A 108 8.86 12.66 7.69
C ILE A 108 9.18 13.99 6.99
N ALA A 109 10.11 13.97 6.03
CA ALA A 109 10.51 15.17 5.31
C ALA A 109 9.35 15.83 4.55
N VAL A 110 8.49 15.03 3.90
CA VAL A 110 7.31 15.54 3.18
C VAL A 110 6.25 16.07 4.16
N LYS A 111 5.95 15.33 5.24
CA LYS A 111 4.97 15.77 6.26
C LYS A 111 5.33 17.11 6.90
N ASN A 112 6.62 17.38 7.09
CA ASN A 112 7.08 18.65 7.65
C ASN A 112 6.98 19.83 6.67
N LYS A 113 6.84 19.56 5.36
CA LYS A 113 6.85 20.57 4.30
C LYS A 113 5.48 20.78 3.64
N VAL A 114 4.60 19.79 3.71
CA VAL A 114 3.31 19.78 3.02
C VAL A 114 2.20 19.49 4.02
N LYS A 115 1.20 20.38 4.09
CA LYS A 115 -0.03 20.12 4.85
C LYS A 115 -0.83 19.06 4.08
N ILE A 116 -0.85 17.85 4.61
CA ILE A 116 -1.65 16.76 4.05
C ILE A 116 -3.08 16.94 4.58
N PRO A 117 -4.09 17.07 3.71
CA PRO A 117 -5.47 17.27 4.14
C PRO A 117 -6.05 15.94 4.64
N TYR A 118 -5.65 15.51 5.84
CA TYR A 118 -6.19 14.32 6.50
C TYR A 118 -7.64 14.54 6.98
N GLU A 119 -8.08 15.79 7.06
CA GLU A 119 -9.43 16.23 7.45
C GLU A 119 -10.54 15.73 6.48
N ILE A 120 -10.16 15.09 5.37
CA ILE A 120 -11.12 14.52 4.41
C ILE A 120 -11.60 13.12 4.85
N LEU A 121 -10.94 12.44 5.79
CA LEU A 121 -11.41 11.16 6.37
C LEU A 121 -12.71 11.32 7.16
#